data_AF-A0A853JD61-F1
#
_entry.id   AF-A0A853JD61-F1
#
_cell.length_a   1.000
_cell.length_b   1.000
_cell.length_c   1.000
_cell.angle_alpha   90.00
_cell.angle_beta   90.00
_cell.angle_gamma   90.00
#
_symmetry.space_group_name_H-M   'P 1'
#
loop_
_entity.id
_entity.type
_entity.pdbx_description
1 polymer ?
#
loop_
_entity_poly.entity_id
_entity_poly.type
_entity_poly.pdbx_seq_one_letter_code
_entity_poly.pdbx_strand_id
1 'polypeptide(L)'
;MARACLVEGIFMRDGEAQPLVDCLQGNGEAHERLTGACEGPVRMAEAVGAPQPKVTWLAACPTAAQARCEGIGGTRIAVYHYRRTADQLAQSRPGCEGAGGEWVEGGGKD
;
A
#
# COMPACT_ATOMS: atom_id res chain seq x y z
N MET A 1 13.16 15.33 -3.06
CA MET A 1 13.25 13.86 -3.23
C MET A 1 11.87 13.27 -3.02
N ALA A 2 11.47 12.31 -3.85
CA ALA A 2 10.20 11.60 -3.67
C ALA A 2 10.21 10.86 -2.33
N ARG A 3 9.12 10.99 -1.56
CA ARG A 3 8.95 10.37 -0.24
C ARG A 3 7.78 9.40 -0.19
N ALA A 4 7.13 9.21 -1.33
CA ALA A 4 6.04 8.28 -1.47
C ALA A 4 6.06 7.63 -2.86
N CYS A 5 5.37 6.50 -2.99
CA CYS A 5 5.08 5.87 -4.27
C CYS A 5 3.63 5.40 -4.29
N LEU A 6 2.94 5.64 -5.40
CA LEU A 6 1.65 5.06 -5.71
C LEU A 6 1.87 3.75 -6.47
N VAL A 7 1.27 2.68 -5.99
CA VAL A 7 1.29 1.35 -6.58
C VAL A 7 -0.12 1.03 -7.08
N GLU A 8 -0.24 0.94 -8.40
CA GLU A 8 -1.50 0.69 -9.09
C GLU A 8 -1.41 -0.63 -9.84
N GLY A 9 -2.32 -1.57 -9.58
CA GLY A 9 -2.29 -2.87 -10.23
C GLY A 9 -3.63 -3.56 -10.21
N ILE A 10 -3.62 -4.80 -10.68
CA ILE A 10 -4.75 -5.71 -10.60
C ILE A 10 -4.27 -6.94 -9.83
N PHE A 11 -5.03 -7.34 -8.82
CA PHE A 11 -4.80 -8.59 -8.12
C PHE A 11 -6.00 -9.50 -8.33
N MET A 12 -5.73 -10.79 -8.51
CA MET A 12 -6.78 -11.80 -8.63
C MET A 12 -7.22 -12.19 -7.24
N ARG A 13 -8.53 -12.14 -7.00
CA ARG A 13 -9.12 -12.59 -5.74
C ARG A 13 -10.45 -13.28 -6.01
N ASP A 14 -10.57 -14.51 -5.52
CA ASP A 14 -11.72 -15.38 -5.76
C ASP A 14 -12.05 -15.56 -7.26
N GLY A 15 -11.03 -15.48 -8.12
CA GLY A 15 -11.16 -15.53 -9.58
C GLY A 15 -11.55 -14.21 -10.24
N GLU A 16 -11.78 -13.14 -9.47
CA GLU A 16 -12.13 -11.81 -9.97
C GLU A 16 -10.93 -10.85 -9.92
N ALA A 17 -10.78 -10.06 -10.98
CA ALA A 17 -9.76 -9.02 -11.08
C ALA A 17 -10.17 -7.80 -10.24
N GLN A 18 -9.44 -7.54 -9.15
CA GLN A 18 -9.68 -6.41 -8.28
C GLN A 18 -8.60 -5.34 -8.49
N PRO A 19 -8.98 -4.05 -8.62
CA PRO A 19 -8.00 -2.97 -8.67
C PRO A 19 -7.32 -2.82 -7.31
N LEU A 20 -5.99 -2.78 -7.31
CA LEU A 20 -5.18 -2.38 -6.17
C LEU A 20 -4.70 -0.95 -6.40
N VAL A 21 -5.03 -0.05 -5.49
CA VAL A 21 -4.48 1.31 -5.47
C VAL A 21 -4.03 1.60 -4.06
N ASP A 22 -2.74 1.43 -3.81
CA ASP A 22 -2.12 1.74 -2.52
C ASP A 22 -1.01 2.76 -2.71
N CYS A 23 -0.77 3.60 -1.71
CA CYS A 23 0.37 4.50 -1.70
C CYS A 23 1.23 4.27 -0.46
N LEU A 24 2.54 4.12 -0.64
CA LEU A 24 3.47 3.97 0.47
C LEU A 24 4.19 5.30 0.69
N GLN A 25 4.27 5.77 1.94
CA GLN A 25 4.99 6.97 2.31
C GLN A 25 6.03 6.68 3.39
N GLY A 26 7.27 7.10 3.15
CA GLY A 26 8.34 7.04 4.15
C GLY A 26 8.26 8.25 5.08
N ASN A 27 7.72 8.07 6.28
CA ASN A 27 7.58 9.12 7.31
C ASN A 27 8.91 9.33 8.05
N GLY A 28 9.96 9.71 7.32
CA GLY A 28 11.33 9.79 7.83
C GLY A 28 12.09 8.46 7.84
N GLU A 29 11.60 7.48 7.06
CA GLU A 29 12.31 6.24 6.76
C GLU A 29 13.44 6.47 5.74
N ALA A 30 14.45 5.60 5.73
CA ALA A 30 15.49 5.61 4.70
C ALA A 30 14.89 5.41 3.29
N HIS A 31 15.43 6.14 2.30
CA HIS A 31 14.90 6.11 0.93
C HIS A 31 15.03 4.72 0.28
N GLU A 32 16.11 4.01 0.58
CA GLU A 32 16.38 2.65 0.10
C GLU A 32 15.33 1.66 0.63
N ARG A 33 14.91 1.82 1.90
CA ARG A 33 13.85 0.99 2.48
C ARG A 33 12.49 1.29 1.87
N LEU A 34 12.18 2.57 1.64
CA LEU A 34 10.95 2.95 0.92
C LEU A 34 10.94 2.36 -0.50
N THR A 35 12.04 2.45 -1.22
CA THR A 35 12.21 1.85 -2.56
C THR A 35 12.00 0.35 -2.54
N GLY A 36 12.62 -0.35 -1.58
CA GLY A 36 12.40 -1.77 -1.38
C GLY A 36 10.93 -2.12 -1.16
N ALA A 37 10.19 -1.32 -0.39
CA ALA A 37 8.77 -1.53 -0.14
C ALA A 37 7.89 -1.25 -1.37
N CYS A 38 8.16 -0.15 -2.09
CA CYS A 38 7.44 0.25 -3.31
C CYS A 38 7.56 -0.78 -4.44
N GLU A 39 8.74 -1.37 -4.59
CA GLU A 39 9.03 -2.34 -5.66
C GLU A 39 8.75 -3.79 -5.25
N GLY A 40 8.48 -4.05 -3.97
CA GLY A 40 8.15 -5.38 -3.46
C GLY A 40 6.99 -6.05 -4.23
N PRO A 41 5.86 -5.36 -4.44
CA PRO A 41 4.75 -5.87 -5.25
C PRO A 41 5.14 -6.18 -6.70
N VAL A 42 6.04 -5.39 -7.31
CA VAL A 42 6.53 -5.61 -8.67
C VAL A 42 7.34 -6.90 -8.76
N ARG A 43 8.31 -7.07 -7.85
CA ARG A 43 9.14 -8.28 -7.78
C ARG A 43 8.31 -9.53 -7.50
N MET A 44 7.30 -9.42 -6.63
CA MET A 44 6.41 -10.54 -6.34
C MET A 44 5.55 -10.91 -7.55
N ALA A 45 4.99 -9.93 -8.27
CA ALA A 45 4.24 -10.18 -9.49
C ALA A 45 5.10 -10.85 -10.57
N GLU A 46 6.34 -10.39 -10.75
CA GLU A 46 7.30 -11.00 -11.67
C GLU A 46 7.60 -12.47 -11.34
N ALA A 47 7.85 -12.77 -10.05
CA ALA A 47 8.18 -14.12 -9.60
C ALA A 47 7.06 -15.15 -9.85
N VAL A 48 5.81 -14.72 -9.87
CA VAL A 48 4.64 -15.59 -10.12
C VAL A 48 4.08 -15.47 -11.53
N GLY A 49 4.74 -14.71 -12.42
CA GLY A 49 4.27 -14.47 -13.79
C GLY A 49 2.97 -13.69 -13.88
N ALA A 50 2.61 -12.92 -12.86
CA ALA A 50 1.43 -12.08 -12.83
C ALA A 50 1.70 -10.69 -13.47
N PRO A 51 0.65 -9.98 -13.92
CA PRO A 51 0.79 -8.59 -14.37
C PRO A 51 1.46 -7.72 -13.30
N GLN A 52 2.52 -7.02 -13.68
CA GLN A 52 3.24 -6.14 -12.77
C GLN A 52 2.40 -4.89 -12.46
N PRO A 53 2.30 -4.48 -11.18
CA PRO A 53 1.71 -3.19 -10.86
C PRO A 53 2.61 -2.05 -11.34
N LYS A 54 1.98 -0.95 -11.72
CA LYS A 54 2.64 0.31 -12.04
C LYS A 54 3.04 1.02 -10.74
N VAL A 55 4.29 1.47 -10.67
CA VAL A 55 4.81 2.29 -9.57
C VAL A 55 5.02 3.73 -10.06
N THR A 56 4.40 4.70 -9.37
CA THR A 56 4.56 6.13 -9.66
C THR A 56 5.12 6.83 -8.43
N TRP A 57 6.30 7.44 -8.55
CA TRP A 57 6.94 8.16 -7.45
C TRP A 57 6.30 9.54 -7.22
N LEU A 58 6.06 9.87 -5.96
CA LEU A 58 5.34 11.08 -5.52
C LEU A 58 6.10 11.81 -4.40
N ALA A 59 5.80 13.10 -4.25
CA ALA A 59 6.30 13.89 -3.13
C ALA A 59 5.67 13.45 -1.79
N ALA A 60 4.39 13.09 -1.80
CA ALA A 60 3.61 12.59 -0.66
C ALA A 60 2.44 11.74 -1.18
N CYS A 61 1.87 10.89 -0.32
CA CYS A 61 0.65 10.16 -0.67
C CYS A 61 -0.54 11.11 -0.77
N PRO A 62 -1.47 10.87 -1.73
CA PRO A 62 -2.70 11.64 -1.83
C PRO A 62 -3.49 11.66 -0.52
N THR A 63 -4.26 12.72 -0.31
CA THR A 63 -5.22 12.77 0.80
C THR A 63 -6.43 11.86 0.51
N ALA A 64 -7.33 11.71 1.49
CA ALA A 64 -8.56 10.92 1.37
C ALA A 64 -8.38 9.41 1.15
N ALA A 65 -7.33 8.82 1.73
CA ALA A 65 -7.25 7.37 1.86
C ALA A 65 -8.39 6.84 2.75
N GLN A 66 -8.92 5.67 2.41
CA GLN A 66 -9.98 5.02 3.19
C GLN A 66 -9.45 4.33 4.44
N ALA A 67 -8.16 4.04 4.47
CA ALA A 67 -7.43 3.55 5.64
C ALA A 67 -5.93 3.69 5.40
N ARG A 68 -5.16 3.54 6.46
CA ARG A 68 -3.71 3.39 6.37
C ARG A 68 -3.21 2.34 7.36
N CYS A 69 -2.17 1.64 6.97
CA CYS A 69 -1.39 0.77 7.83
C CYS A 69 -0.06 1.45 8.15
N GLU A 70 0.17 1.80 9.41
CA GLU A 70 1.36 2.52 9.84
C GLU A 70 2.39 1.57 10.44
N GLY A 71 3.66 1.75 10.07
CA GLY A 71 4.78 1.13 10.77
C GLY A 71 4.97 -0.38 10.53
N ILE A 72 4.52 -0.88 9.37
CA ILE A 72 4.67 -2.29 8.97
C ILE A 72 6.11 -2.78 9.23
N GLY A 73 6.25 -3.91 9.91
CA GLY A 73 7.55 -4.54 10.18
C GLY A 73 8.50 -3.68 11.02
N GLY A 74 7.96 -2.79 11.86
CA GLY A 74 8.76 -1.86 12.68
C GLY A 74 9.43 -0.75 11.86
N THR A 75 8.98 -0.51 10.64
CA THR A 75 9.43 0.61 9.80
C THR A 75 8.69 1.90 10.18
N ARG A 76 9.07 3.01 9.56
CA ARG A 76 8.35 4.29 9.54
C ARG A 76 7.61 4.48 8.22
N ILE A 77 7.26 3.40 7.54
CA ILE A 77 6.49 3.43 6.29
C ILE A 77 5.00 3.34 6.65
N ALA A 78 4.19 4.20 6.05
CA ALA A 78 2.73 4.10 6.09
C ALA A 78 2.22 3.66 4.70
N VAL A 79 1.28 2.72 4.68
CA VAL A 79 0.60 2.25 3.46
C VAL A 79 -0.82 2.76 3.48
N TYR A 80 -1.17 3.61 2.52
CA TYR A 80 -2.48 4.22 2.36
C TYR A 80 -3.29 3.40 1.36
N HIS A 81 -4.51 3.06 1.73
CA HIS A 81 -5.41 2.24 0.93
C HIS A 81 -6.49 3.10 0.25
N TYR A 82 -6.64 2.95 -1.05
CA TYR A 82 -7.62 3.67 -1.86
C TYR A 82 -8.47 2.71 -2.69
N ARG A 83 -9.68 3.15 -3.02
CA ARG A 83 -10.64 2.45 -3.89
C ARG A 83 -10.90 1.00 -3.46
N ARG A 84 -10.79 0.70 -2.17
CA ARG A 84 -11.13 -0.60 -1.59
C ARG A 84 -12.62 -0.65 -1.25
N THR A 85 -13.25 -1.79 -1.48
CA THR A 85 -14.58 -2.09 -0.92
C THR A 85 -14.49 -2.27 0.59
N ALA A 86 -15.64 -2.26 1.28
CA ALA A 86 -15.69 -2.52 2.73
C ALA A 86 -15.06 -3.88 3.09
N ASP A 87 -15.37 -4.94 2.31
CA ASP A 87 -14.80 -6.27 2.51
C ASP A 87 -13.30 -6.32 2.26
N GLN A 88 -12.79 -5.56 1.29
CA GLN A 88 -11.37 -5.45 1.03
C GLN A 88 -10.66 -4.75 2.20
N LEU A 89 -11.21 -3.66 2.73
CA LEU A 89 -10.66 -2.97 3.90
C LEU A 89 -10.65 -3.88 5.13
N ALA A 90 -11.76 -4.56 5.41
CA ALA A 90 -11.88 -5.49 6.54
C ALA A 90 -10.81 -6.60 6.49
N GLN A 91 -10.42 -7.04 5.29
CA GLN A 91 -9.40 -8.07 5.10
C GLN A 91 -7.98 -7.53 5.03
N SER A 92 -7.82 -6.24 4.78
CA SER A 92 -6.52 -5.57 4.80
C SER A 92 -6.02 -5.38 6.23
N ARG A 93 -6.96 -5.09 7.15
CA ARG A 93 -6.68 -4.87 8.56
C ARG A 93 -5.90 -6.01 9.24
N PRO A 94 -6.34 -7.29 9.19
CA PRO A 94 -5.57 -8.37 9.81
C PRO A 94 -4.20 -8.57 9.16
N GLY A 95 -4.07 -8.28 7.85
CA GLY A 95 -2.77 -8.30 7.17
C GLY A 95 -1.83 -7.19 7.69
N CYS A 96 -2.36 -6.00 7.93
CA CYS A 96 -1.62 -4.89 8.53
C CYS A 96 -1.15 -5.24 9.95
N GLU A 97 -2.07 -5.66 10.81
CA GLU A 97 -1.81 -6.01 12.21
C GLU A 97 -0.85 -7.21 12.31
N GLY A 98 -1.06 -8.24 11.48
CA GLY A 98 -0.19 -9.42 11.41
C GLY A 98 1.24 -9.12 10.92
N ALA A 99 1.42 -8.07 10.13
CA ALA A 99 2.73 -7.57 9.73
C ALA A 99 3.36 -6.63 10.80
N GLY A 100 2.74 -6.49 11.96
CA GLY A 100 3.20 -5.63 13.06
C GLY A 100 2.92 -4.15 12.84
N GLY A 101 2.05 -3.79 11.89
CA GLY A 101 1.62 -2.42 11.66
C GLY A 101 0.38 -2.06 12.50
N GLU A 102 0.14 -0.76 12.62
CA GLU A 102 -1.05 -0.19 13.25
C GLU A 102 -2.07 0.19 12.17
N TRP A 103 -3.27 -0.38 12.25
CA TRP A 103 -4.37 -0.03 11.36
C TRP A 103 -5.05 1.25 11.82
N VAL A 104 -5.12 2.23 10.92
CA VAL A 104 -5.85 3.48 11.13
C VAL A 104 -6.94 3.57 10.07
N GLU A 105 -8.19 3.58 10.52
CA GLU A 105 -9.32 3.80 9.63
C GLU A 105 -9.28 5.21 9.04
N GLY A 106 -9.53 5.30 7.74
CA GLY A 106 -9.72 6.57 7.06
C GLY A 106 -11.19 6.94 7.12
N GLY A 107 -11.47 8.11 7.67
CA GLY A 107 -12.80 8.70 7.70
C GLY A 107 -12.65 10.19 7.45
N GLY A 108 -13.39 10.71 6.48
CA GLY A 108 -13.40 12.13 6.16
C GLY A 108 -13.56 12.99 7.41
N LYS A 109 -12.70 14.01 7.50
CA LYS A 109 -13.00 15.26 8.18
C LYS A 109 -12.60 16.38 7.24
N ASP A 110 -13.56 16.77 6.41
CA ASP A 110 -14.10 18.12 6.45
C ASP A 110 -15.63 18.00 6.51
#